data_AF-A0A9E6WAT0-F1
#
_entry.id   AF-A0A9E6WAT0-F1
#
_cell.length_a   1.000
_cell.length_b   1.000
_cell.length_c   1.000
_cell.angle_alpha   90.00
_cell.angle_beta   90.00
_cell.angle_gamma   90.00
#
_symmetry.space_group_name_H-M   'P 1'
#
loop_
_entity.id
_entity.type
_entity.pdbx_description
1 polymer ?
#
loop_
_entity_poly.entity_id
_entity_poly.type
_entity_poly.pdbx_seq_one_letter_code
_entity_poly.pdbx_strand_id
1 'polypeptide(L)' 'MRYLQVFILFIVAFALTGCSSSQDKAYKAQEGVHKQRLELVEQYQDCMKEAGDDTMKADNCEQYLKASEALK' A
#
# COMPACT_ATOMS: atom_id res chain seq x y z
N MET A 1 -25.50 28.70 28.20
CA MET A 1 -24.64 27.55 28.55
C MET A 1 -25.20 26.21 28.07
N ARG A 2 -26.41 25.79 28.49
CA ARG A 2 -26.98 24.47 28.12
C ARG A 2 -27.19 24.28 26.61
N TYR A 3 -27.64 25.31 25.89
CA TYR A 3 -27.80 25.28 24.43
C TYR A 3 -26.46 25.25 23.67
N LEU A 4 -25.42 25.87 24.22
CA LEU A 4 -24.08 25.89 23.62
C LEU A 4 -23.42 24.49 23.68
N GLN A 5 -23.63 23.78 24.80
CA GLN A 5 -23.16 22.39 24.95
C GLN A 5 -23.85 21.44 23.98
N VAL A 6 -25.16 21.58 23.78
CA VAL A 6 -25.91 20.75 22.81
C VAL A 6 -25.43 21.00 21.38
N PHE A 7 -25.13 22.25 21.04
CA PHE A 7 -24.64 22.62 19.71
C PHE A 7 -23.25 22.04 19.39
N ILE A 8 -22.33 22.07 20.37
CA ILE A 8 -20.98 21.50 20.22
C ILE A 8 -21.02 19.98 20.05
N LEU A 9 -21.90 19.30 20.80
CA LEU A 9 -22.08 17.85 20.71
C LEU A 9 -22.57 17.41 19.32
N PHE A 10 -23.42 18.21 18.70
CA PHE A 10 -23.94 17.96 17.35
C PHE A 10 -22.86 18.07 16.27
N ILE A 11 -21.97 19.06 16.39
CA ILE A 11 -20.86 19.27 15.44
C ILE A 11 -19.87 18.10 15.50
N VAL A 12 -19.55 17.62 16.71
CA VAL A 12 -18.63 16.48 16.89
C VAL A 12 -19.24 15.18 16.33
N ALA A 13 -20.55 14.97 16.51
CA ALA A 13 -21.24 13.80 15.97
C ALA A 13 -21.23 13.78 14.42
N PHE A 14 -21.41 14.94 13.78
CA PHE A 14 -21.34 15.07 12.31
C PHE A 14 -19.92 14.94 11.74
N ALA A 15 -18.89 15.34 12.50
CA ALA A 15 -17.50 15.19 12.07
C ALA A 15 -17.06 13.71 11.98
N LEU A 16 -17.63 12.83 12.83
CA LEU A 16 -17.28 11.41 12.85
C LEU A 16 -17.88 10.62 11.67
N THR A 17 -18.98 11.08 11.07
CA THR A 17 -19.61 10.40 9.92
C THR A 17 -18.89 10.66 8.59
N GLY A 18 -18.01 11.67 8.52
CA GLY A 18 -17.28 12.03 7.30
C GLY A 18 -15.94 11.33 7.10
N CYS A 19 -15.46 10.56 8.08
CA CYS A 19 -14.08 10.01 8.08
C CYS A 19 -13.97 8.55 7.62
N SER A 20 -15.09 7.88 7.31
CA SER A 20 -15.10 6.48 6.86
C SER A 20 -14.94 6.31 5.35
N SER A 21 -15.35 7.28 4.53
CA SER A 21 -15.33 7.14 3.07
C SER A 21 -13.94 7.27 2.44
N SER A 22 -12.96 7.88 3.11
CA SER A 22 -11.59 8.02 2.60
C SER A 22 -10.72 6.79 2.90
N GLN A 23 -11.04 6.04 3.97
CA GLN A 23 -10.30 4.83 4.35
C GLN A 23 -10.47 3.71 3.34
N ASP A 24 -11.70 3.43 2.87
CA ASP A 24 -11.95 2.36 1.88
C ASP A 24 -11.18 2.57 0.57
N LYS A 25 -11.10 3.82 0.11
CA LYS A 25 -10.38 4.17 -1.12
C LYS A 25 -8.87 4.08 -0.96
N ALA A 26 -8.35 4.48 0.21
CA ALA A 26 -6.94 4.30 0.56
C ALA A 26 -6.59 2.82 0.72
N TYR A 27 -7.50 2.01 1.28
CA TYR A 27 -7.30 0.57 1.48
C TYR A 27 -7.21 -0.17 0.14
N LYS A 28 -8.11 0.12 -0.81
CA LYS A 28 -8.05 -0.47 -2.17
C LYS A 28 -6.81 -0.03 -2.94
N ALA A 29 -6.38 1.22 -2.79
CA ALA A 29 -5.15 1.71 -3.41
C ALA A 29 -3.92 1.02 -2.82
N GLN A 30 -3.87 0.84 -1.50
CA GLN A 30 -2.80 0.10 -0.82
C GLN A 30 -2.81 -1.38 -1.21
N GLU A 31 -3.99 -2.01 -1.31
CA GLU A 31 -4.09 -3.42 -1.70
C GLU A 31 -3.54 -3.66 -3.11
N GLY A 32 -3.82 -2.76 -4.07
CA GLY A 32 -3.27 -2.84 -5.42
C GLY A 32 -1.75 -2.69 -5.46
N VAL A 33 -1.21 -1.71 -4.74
CA VAL A 33 0.24 -1.49 -4.63
C VAL A 33 0.94 -2.67 -3.94
N HIS A 34 0.32 -3.23 -2.89
CA HIS A 34 0.84 -4.41 -2.20
C HIS A 34 0.84 -5.65 -3.08
N LYS A 35 -0.22 -5.89 -3.88
CA LYS A 35 -0.26 -7.00 -4.85
C LYS A 35 0.83 -6.87 -5.90
N GLN A 36 1.01 -5.68 -6.48
CA GLN A 36 2.09 -5.44 -7.44
C GLN A 36 3.47 -5.66 -6.81
N ARG A 37 3.70 -5.17 -5.59
CA ARG A 37 4.95 -5.44 -4.86
C ARG A 37 5.22 -6.94 -4.69
N LEU A 38 4.21 -7.72 -4.29
CA LEU A 38 4.35 -9.16 -4.13
C LEU A 38 4.70 -9.85 -5.45
N GLU A 39 4.02 -9.48 -6.54
CA GLU A 39 4.27 -10.02 -7.87
C GLU A 39 5.70 -9.75 -8.35
N LEU A 40 6.23 -8.54 -8.12
CA LEU A 40 7.63 -8.23 -8.46
C LEU A 40 8.64 -9.00 -7.60
N VAL A 41 8.34 -9.25 -6.32
CA VAL A 41 9.20 -10.07 -5.45
C VAL A 41 9.17 -11.55 -5.88
N GLU A 42 8.01 -12.04 -6.33
CA GLU A 42 7.88 -13.39 -6.86
C GLU A 42 8.68 -13.55 -8.18
N GLN A 43 8.55 -12.58 -9.10
CA GLN A 43 9.37 -12.53 -10.32
C GLN A 43 10.87 -12.49 -10.01
N TYR A 44 11.27 -11.76 -8.97
CA TYR A 44 12.66 -11.77 -8.50
C TYR A 44 13.10 -13.15 -8.02
N GLN A 45 12.30 -13.83 -7.19
CA GLN A 45 12.64 -15.17 -6.69
C GLN A 45 12.76 -16.20 -7.81
N ASP A 46 11.84 -16.17 -8.78
CA ASP A 46 11.86 -17.12 -9.89
C ASP A 46 13.01 -16.82 -10.85
N CYS A 47 13.30 -15.55 -11.13
CA CYS A 47 14.50 -15.15 -11.85
C CYS A 47 15.78 -15.62 -11.15
N MET A 48 15.88 -15.48 -9.82
CA MET A 48 17.03 -15.96 -9.05
C MET A 48 17.17 -17.49 -9.11
N LYS A 49 16.06 -18.23 -9.10
CA LYS A 49 16.09 -19.70 -9.29
C LYS A 49 16.57 -20.08 -10.69
N GLU A 50 16.15 -19.37 -11.73
CA GLU A 50 16.60 -19.60 -13.10
C GLU A 50 18.06 -19.18 -13.32
N ALA A 51 18.50 -18.12 -12.63
CA ALA A 51 19.89 -17.67 -12.68
C ALA A 51 20.84 -18.69 -12.06
N GLY A 52 20.45 -19.35 -10.97
CA GLY A 52 21.32 -20.29 -10.26
C GLY A 52 22.61 -19.62 -9.80
N ASP A 53 23.76 -20.16 -10.20
CA ASP A 53 25.09 -19.61 -9.89
C ASP A 53 25.61 -18.58 -10.93
N ASP A 54 24.81 -18.27 -11.96
CA ASP A 54 25.17 -17.29 -12.99
C ASP A 54 24.98 -15.86 -12.45
N THR A 55 26.09 -15.24 -12.06
CA THR A 55 26.12 -13.89 -11.49
C THR A 55 25.59 -12.83 -12.45
N MET A 56 25.78 -12.98 -13.76
CA MET A 56 25.28 -12.00 -14.74
C MET A 56 23.76 -12.06 -14.86
N LYS A 57 23.18 -13.25 -14.73
CA LYS A 57 21.71 -13.41 -14.68
C LYS A 57 21.13 -12.96 -13.35
N ALA A 58 21.81 -13.24 -12.24
CA ALA A 58 21.39 -12.79 -10.91
C ALA A 58 21.33 -11.25 -10.81
N ASP A 59 22.33 -10.56 -11.37
CA ASP A 59 22.37 -9.09 -11.42
C ASP A 59 21.18 -8.52 -12.22
N ASN A 60 20.77 -9.19 -13.30
CA ASN A 60 19.58 -8.79 -14.05
C ASN A 60 18.29 -9.00 -13.26
N CYS A 61 18.24 -9.94 -12.31
CA CYS A 61 17.07 -10.12 -11.46
C CYS A 61 16.85 -8.93 -10.51
N GLU A 62 17.90 -8.21 -10.10
CA GLU A 62 17.79 -7.06 -9.19
C GLU A 62 16.82 -5.97 -9.68
N GLN A 63 16.58 -5.86 -10.98
CA GLN A 63 15.65 -4.87 -11.54
C GLN A 63 14.23 -5.04 -10.99
N TYR A 64 13.79 -6.28 -10.75
CA TYR A 64 12.47 -6.58 -10.18
C TYR A 64 12.39 -6.14 -8.72
N LEU A 65 13.48 -6.34 -7.98
CA LEU A 65 13.58 -5.91 -6.59
C LEU A 65 13.56 -4.38 -6.49
N LYS A 66 14.34 -3.68 -7.33
CA LYS A 66 14.34 -2.20 -7.42
C LYS A 66 12.97 -1.63 -7.80
N ALA A 67 12.29 -2.25 -8.77
CA ALA A 67 10.95 -1.85 -9.16
C ALA A 67 9.92 -2.10 -8.04
N SER A 68 10.06 -3.17 -7.25
CA SER A 68 9.21 -3.41 -6.07
C SER A 68 9.41 -2.32 -5.01
N GLU A 69 10.65 -1.87 -4.79
CA GLU A 69 10.97 -0.84 -3.80
C GLU A 69 10.42 0.53 -4.16
N ALA A 70 10.40 0.86 -5.46
CA ALA A 70 9.90 2.12 -6.01
C ALA A 70 8.38 2.32 -5.86
N LEU A 71 7.60 1.24 -5.68
CA LEU A 71 6.14 1.28 -5.47
C LEU A 71 5.77 1.70 -4.02
N LYS A 72 6.48 2.65 -3.43
CA LYS A 72 6.36 3.04 -2.00
C LYS A 72 5.25 4.06 -1.76
#